data_AF-K2DS00-F1
#
_entry.id   AF-K2DS00-F1
#
_cell.length_a   1.000
_cell.length_b   1.000
_cell.length_c   1.000
_cell.angle_alpha   90.00
_cell.angle_beta   90.00
_cell.angle_gamma   90.00
#
_symmetry.space_group_name_H-M   'P 1'
#
loop_
_entity.id
_entity.type
_entity.pdbx_description
1 polymer ?
#
loop_
_entity_poly.entity_id
_entity_poly.type
_entity_poly.pdbx_seq_one_letter_code
_entity_poly.pdbx_strand_id
1 'polypeptide(L)'
;DKVLVDAPCSNEGQVVLNDIKSLARWNPKTPKHLAKLQKKLIAEGAKLLKKDGTLVYSTCTFSKEENEDVVSWVLTKFPNLKLIEQSRVLPNNNFTGFFLAKLVKSA
;
A
#
# COMPACT_ATOMS: atom_id res chain seq x y z
N ASP A 1 -18.38 8.84 -2.73
CA ASP A 1 -17.99 7.98 -1.60
C ASP A 1 -16.49 7.73 -1.66
N LYS A 2 -15.76 7.81 -0.55
CA LYS A 2 -14.29 7.75 -0.54
C LYS A 2 -13.77 7.01 0.70
N VAL A 3 -12.78 6.14 0.49
CA VAL A 3 -12.08 5.40 1.55
C VAL A 3 -10.57 5.57 1.37
N LEU A 4 -9.87 5.83 2.47
CA LEU A 4 -8.41 5.85 2.52
C LEU A 4 -7.94 4.67 3.37
N VAL A 5 -7.02 3.88 2.82
CA VAL A 5 -6.31 2.81 3.51
C VAL A 5 -4.83 3.17 3.51
N ASP A 6 -4.44 3.97 4.50
CA ASP A 6 -3.03 4.19 4.81
C ASP A 6 -2.55 3.08 5.74
N ALA A 7 -1.84 2.10 5.18
CA ALA A 7 -1.66 0.82 5.83
C ALA A 7 -0.37 0.75 6.65
N PRO A 8 -0.37 0.05 7.80
CA PRO A 8 0.87 -0.23 8.52
C PRO A 8 1.83 -0.99 7.60
N CYS A 9 3.02 -0.42 7.42
CA CYS A 9 4.02 -0.84 6.43
C CYS A 9 5.36 -1.20 7.10
N SER A 10 6.27 -1.85 6.37
CA SER A 10 7.62 -2.17 6.88
C SER A 10 8.52 -0.94 7.07
N ASN A 11 8.04 0.25 6.70
CA ASN A 11 8.69 1.56 6.87
C ASN A 11 10.04 1.68 6.18
N GLU A 12 10.27 0.98 5.07
CA GLU A 12 11.54 1.03 4.34
C GLU A 12 11.91 2.45 3.87
N GLY A 13 10.92 3.29 3.55
CA GLY A 13 11.15 4.71 3.22
C GLY A 13 11.74 5.53 4.37
N GLN A 14 11.55 5.08 5.61
CA GLN A 14 12.08 5.76 6.82
C GLN A 14 13.42 5.16 7.28
N VAL A 15 13.95 4.15 6.59
CA VAL A 15 15.22 3.51 6.97
C VAL A 15 16.39 4.40 6.54
N VAL A 16 17.10 4.95 7.52
CA VAL A 16 18.34 5.70 7.28
C VAL A 16 19.50 4.71 7.22
N LEU A 17 20.09 4.54 6.03
CA LEU A 17 21.15 3.54 5.78
C LEU A 17 22.40 3.73 6.64
N ASN A 18 22.71 4.97 7.05
CA ASN A 18 23.88 5.29 7.86
C ASN A 18 23.60 5.27 9.38
N ASP A 19 22.39 4.89 9.80
CA ASP A 19 22.03 4.73 11.21
C ASP A 19 21.82 3.25 11.56
N ILE A 20 22.72 2.70 12.36
CA ILE A 20 22.69 1.31 12.83
C ILE A 20 21.37 1.00 13.57
N LYS A 21 20.82 1.95 14.35
CA LYS A 21 19.55 1.74 15.06
C LYS A 21 18.39 1.63 14.08
N SER A 22 18.44 2.40 12.99
CA SER A 22 17.44 2.33 11.94
C SER A 22 17.50 1.00 11.19
N LEU A 23 18.70 0.54 10.83
CA LEU A 23 18.91 -0.75 10.16
C LEU A 23 18.45 -1.94 11.02
N ALA A 24 18.68 -1.89 12.34
CA ALA A 24 18.28 -2.95 13.26
C ALA A 24 16.76 -3.20 13.31
N ARG A 25 15.95 -2.22 12.89
CA ARG A 25 14.48 -2.36 12.81
C ARG A 25 14.01 -3.03 11.52
N TRP A 26 14.85 -3.08 10.49
CA TRP A 26 14.51 -3.69 9.22
C TRP A 26 14.65 -5.22 9.29
N ASN A 27 13.68 -5.93 8.72
CA ASN A 27 13.69 -7.39 8.69
C ASN A 27 13.02 -7.88 7.38
N PRO A 28 13.69 -8.73 6.59
CA PRO A 28 13.17 -9.19 5.30
C PRO A 28 11.90 -10.05 5.40
N LYS A 29 11.57 -10.55 6.60
CA LYS A 29 10.32 -11.30 6.84
C LYS A 29 9.12 -10.38 7.12
N THR A 30 9.37 -9.14 7.52
CA THR A 30 8.32 -8.16 7.87
C THR A 30 7.39 -7.86 6.70
N PRO A 31 7.88 -7.60 5.47
CA PRO A 31 7.01 -7.29 4.35
C PRO A 31 5.95 -8.35 4.07
N LYS A 32 6.35 -9.62 4.03
CA LYS A 32 5.42 -10.74 3.78
C LYS A 32 4.39 -10.90 4.89
N HIS A 33 4.74 -10.57 6.13
CA HIS A 33 3.81 -10.60 7.25
C HIS A 33 2.79 -9.45 7.15
N LEU A 34 3.27 -8.22 6.94
CA LEU A 34 2.41 -7.04 6.85
C LEU A 34 1.52 -7.04 5.61
N ALA A 35 2.00 -7.55 4.47
CA ALA A 35 1.20 -7.74 3.27
C ALA A 35 -0.09 -8.54 3.52
N LYS A 36 -0.07 -9.52 4.44
CA LYS A 36 -1.28 -10.28 4.81
C LYS A 36 -2.30 -9.40 5.54
N LEU A 37 -1.83 -8.51 6.41
CA LEU A 37 -2.69 -7.54 7.10
C LEU A 37 -3.21 -6.49 6.14
N GLN A 38 -2.35 -5.92 5.30
CA GLN A 38 -2.69 -4.93 4.28
C GLN A 38 -3.76 -5.46 3.31
N LYS A 39 -3.65 -6.72 2.86
CA LYS A 39 -4.68 -7.40 2.07
C LYS A 39 -6.04 -7.46 2.77
N LYS A 40 -6.06 -7.69 4.10
CA LYS A 40 -7.33 -7.65 4.86
C LYS A 40 -7.89 -6.21 4.91
N LEU A 41 -7.06 -5.22 5.22
CA LEU A 41 -7.47 -3.83 5.33
C LEU A 41 -8.02 -3.27 4.02
N ILE A 42 -7.31 -3.45 2.90
CA ILE A 42 -7.76 -2.98 1.59
C ILE A 42 -9.06 -3.67 1.15
N ALA A 43 -9.24 -4.95 1.50
CA ALA A 43 -10.48 -5.66 1.21
C ALA A 43 -11.66 -5.12 2.01
N GLU A 44 -11.50 -4.82 3.30
CA GLU A 44 -12.56 -4.19 4.09
C GLU A 44 -12.88 -2.79 3.56
N GLY A 45 -11.85 -2.00 3.20
CA GLY A 45 -12.05 -0.70 2.56
C GLY A 45 -12.86 -0.79 1.26
N ALA A 46 -12.58 -1.80 0.42
CA ALA A 46 -13.31 -2.03 -0.83
C ALA A 46 -14.79 -2.43 -0.62
N LYS A 47 -15.08 -3.17 0.46
CA LYS A 47 -16.46 -3.54 0.81
C LYS A 47 -17.29 -2.33 1.25
N LEU A 48 -16.67 -1.41 1.99
CA LEU A 48 -17.31 -0.18 2.46
C LEU A 48 -17.71 0.77 1.33
N LEU A 49 -17.03 0.69 0.18
CA LEU A 49 -17.34 1.55 -0.94
C LEU A 49 -18.73 1.30 -1.52
N LYS A 50 -19.45 2.39 -1.76
CA LYS A 50 -20.61 2.45 -2.66
C LYS A 50 -20.15 2.32 -4.12
N LYS A 51 -21.12 2.07 -5.02
CA LYS A 51 -20.90 2.16 -6.47
C LYS A 51 -20.30 3.52 -6.85
N ASP A 52 -19.34 3.49 -7.78
CA ASP A 52 -18.53 4.62 -8.25
C ASP A 52 -17.69 5.30 -7.13
N GLY A 53 -17.56 4.61 -5.98
CA GLY A 53 -16.72 5.05 -4.86
C GLY A 53 -15.23 4.88 -5.15
N THR A 54 -14.40 5.71 -4.52
CA THR A 54 -12.93 5.70 -4.69
C THR A 54 -12.23 5.17 -3.44
N LEU A 55 -11.31 4.22 -3.61
CA LEU A 55 -10.37 3.78 -2.58
C LEU A 55 -8.97 4.29 -2.93
N VAL A 56 -8.28 4.86 -1.95
CA VAL A 56 -6.85 5.12 -2.04
C VAL A 56 -6.14 4.18 -1.07
N TYR A 57 -5.14 3.47 -1.56
CA TYR A 57 -4.22 2.66 -0.77
C TYR A 57 -2.85 3.34 -0.76
N SER A 58 -2.27 3.50 0.42
CA SER A 58 -0.94 4.11 0.58
C SER A 58 -0.06 3.31 1.53
N THR A 59 1.24 3.32 1.22
CA THR A 59 2.28 2.79 2.10
C THR A 59 3.54 3.64 2.02
N CYS A 60 4.38 3.47 3.03
CA CYS A 60 5.66 4.13 3.25
C CYS A 60 6.86 3.20 2.97
N THR A 61 6.69 2.20 2.10
CA THR A 61 7.68 1.13 1.87
C THR A 61 7.95 0.90 0.39
N PHE A 62 9.10 0.28 0.08
CA PHE A 62 9.50 -0.07 -1.28
C PHE A 62 9.21 -1.53 -1.62
N SER A 63 8.91 -2.36 -0.63
CA SER A 63 8.50 -3.75 -0.81
C SER A 63 7.39 -3.91 -1.86
N LYS A 64 7.63 -4.80 -2.83
CA LYS A 64 6.64 -5.17 -3.85
C LYS A 64 5.49 -5.97 -3.22
N GLU A 65 5.82 -6.80 -2.24
CA GLU A 65 4.88 -7.65 -1.51
C GLU A 65 3.80 -6.85 -0.79
N GLU A 66 4.15 -5.64 -0.34
CA GLU A 66 3.26 -4.70 0.35
C GLU A 66 2.56 -3.73 -0.60
N ASN A 67 3.08 -3.55 -1.81
CA ASN A 67 2.60 -2.56 -2.77
C ASN A 67 1.83 -3.23 -3.91
N GLU A 68 2.49 -3.49 -5.04
CA GLU A 68 1.86 -3.98 -6.26
C GLU A 68 1.17 -5.34 -6.05
N ASP A 69 1.72 -6.20 -5.19
CA ASP A 69 1.14 -7.52 -4.92
C ASP A 69 -0.13 -7.44 -4.06
N VAL A 70 -0.28 -6.41 -3.23
CA VAL A 70 -1.52 -6.15 -2.48
C VAL A 70 -2.60 -5.63 -3.42
N VAL A 71 -2.24 -4.68 -4.30
CA VAL A 71 -3.13 -4.11 -5.30
C VAL A 71 -3.61 -5.18 -6.29
N SER A 72 -2.70 -5.98 -6.84
CA SER A 72 -3.03 -7.08 -7.75
C SER A 72 -3.97 -8.09 -7.10
N TRP A 73 -3.71 -8.44 -5.83
CA TRP A 73 -4.56 -9.34 -5.07
C TRP A 73 -5.98 -8.80 -4.86
N VAL A 74 -6.14 -7.51 -4.52
CA VAL A 74 -7.48 -6.94 -4.28
C VAL A 74 -8.29 -6.85 -5.56
N LEU A 75 -7.64 -6.52 -6.69
CA LEU A 75 -8.28 -6.50 -8.02
C LEU A 75 -8.75 -7.89 -8.44
N THR A 76 -7.97 -8.93 -8.13
CA THR A 76 -8.35 -10.32 -8.39
C THR A 76 -9.54 -10.74 -7.52
N LYS A 77 -9.56 -10.30 -6.26
CA LYS A 77 -10.60 -10.63 -5.29
C LYS A 77 -11.93 -9.90 -5.54
N PHE A 78 -11.87 -8.67 -6.06
CA PHE A 78 -13.04 -7.84 -6.33
C PHE A 78 -13.03 -7.41 -7.80
N PRO A 79 -13.64 -8.20 -8.71
CA PRO A 79 -13.64 -7.91 -10.15
C PRO A 79 -14.30 -6.58 -10.53
N ASN A 80 -15.12 -6.01 -9.64
CA ASN A 80 -15.72 -4.69 -9.83
C ASN A 80 -14.81 -3.53 -9.42
N LEU A 81 -13.63 -3.77 -8.82
CA LEU A 81 -12.63 -2.73 -8.64
C LEU A 81 -11.81 -2.56 -9.91
N LYS A 82 -11.51 -1.30 -10.24
CA LYS A 82 -10.59 -0.93 -11.31
C LYS A 82 -9.49 -0.06 -10.76
N LEU A 83 -8.25 -0.38 -11.11
CA LEU A 83 -7.11 0.49 -10.85
C LEU A 83 -7.16 1.67 -11.83
N ILE A 84 -7.15 2.88 -11.30
CA ILE A 84 -7.16 4.11 -12.10
C ILE A 84 -5.73 4.62 -12.29
N GLU A 85 -4.97 4.67 -11.20
CA GLU A 85 -3.57 5.11 -11.20
C GLU A 85 -2.84 4.44 -10.05
N GLN A 86 -1.56 4.17 -10.24
CA GLN A 86 -0.62 3.87 -9.17
C GLN A 86 0.70 4.56 -9.44
N SER A 87 1.37 4.97 -8.37
CA SER A 87 2.66 5.65 -8.46
C SER A 87 3.55 5.24 -7.30
N ARG A 88 4.84 5.16 -7.61
CA ARG A 88 5.91 4.97 -6.65
C ARG A 88 6.77 6.22 -6.65
N VAL A 89 6.80 6.90 -5.52
CA VAL A 89 7.69 8.03 -5.30
C VAL A 89 8.96 7.48 -4.67
N LEU A 90 10.07 7.65 -5.37
CA LEU A 90 11.38 7.30 -4.84
C LEU A 90 11.92 8.42 -3.92
N PRO A 91 12.82 8.09 -2.98
CA PRO A 91 13.47 9.08 -2.14
C PRO A 91 14.10 10.21 -2.96
N ASN A 92 13.89 11.44 -2.52
CA ASN A 92 14.52 12.64 -3.05
C ASN A 92 14.63 13.71 -1.94
N ASN A 93 15.13 14.90 -2.27
CA ASN A 93 15.33 15.97 -1.28
C ASN A 93 14.05 16.42 -0.56
N ASN A 94 12.86 16.15 -1.12
CA ASN A 94 11.58 16.56 -0.56
C ASN A 94 10.81 15.40 0.08
N PHE A 95 11.06 14.15 -0.34
CA PHE A 95 10.26 13.00 0.07
C PHE A 95 11.14 11.79 0.41
N THR A 96 10.77 11.08 1.47
CA THR A 96 11.40 9.82 1.89
C THR A 96 11.02 8.62 1.00
N GLY A 97 10.09 8.83 0.08
CA GLY A 97 9.51 7.80 -0.79
C GLY A 97 8.29 7.11 -0.19
N PHE A 98 7.33 6.78 -1.06
CA PHE A 98 6.05 6.18 -0.72
C PHE A 98 5.37 5.58 -1.96
N PHE A 99 4.33 4.78 -1.75
CA PHE A 99 3.52 4.17 -2.80
C PHE A 99 2.06 4.59 -2.65
N LEU A 100 1.41 4.88 -3.78
CA LEU A 100 -0.01 5.21 -3.86
C LEU A 100 -0.68 4.36 -4.94
N ALA A 101 -1.87 3.86 -4.66
CA ALA A 101 -2.77 3.26 -5.64
C ALA A 101 -4.20 3.77 -5.44
N LYS A 102 -4.81 4.26 -6.51
CA LYS A 102 -6.20 4.72 -6.52
C LYS A 102 -7.06 3.74 -7.32
N LEU A 103 -8.09 3.23 -6.68
CA LEU A 103 -9.04 2.28 -7.23
C LEU A 103 -10.45 2.87 -7.21
N VAL A 104 -11.27 2.50 -8.19
CA VAL A 104 -12.68 2.87 -8.25
C VAL A 104 -13.53 1.61 -8.32
N LYS A 105 -14.59 1.56 -7.49
CA LYS A 105 -15.57 0.48 -7.51
C LYS A 105 -16.59 0.73 -8.61
N SER A 106 -16.44 0.01 -9.71
CA SER A 106 -17.41 -0.01 -10.80
C SER A 106 -18.74 -0.60 -10.34
N ALA A 107 -19.80 -0.24 -11.07
CA ALA A 107 -21.12 -0.83 -10.96
C ALA A 107 -21.11 -2.36 -11.00
#